data_AF-A0A9Q1C5S4-F1
#
_entry.id   AF-A0A9Q1C5S4-F1
#
_cell.length_a   1.000
_cell.length_b   1.000
_cell.length_c   1.000
_cell.angle_alpha   90.00
_cell.angle_beta   90.00
_cell.angle_gamma   90.00
#
_symmetry.space_group_name_H-M   'P 1'
#
loop_
_entity.id
_entity.type
_entity.pdbx_description
1 polymer ?
#
loop_
_entity_poly.entity_id
_entity_poly.type
_entity_poly.pdbx_seq_one_letter_code
_entity_poly.pdbx_strand_id
1 'polypeptide(L)'
;MNGNLLLQSVAERYIVLKGKSSYPRQFQFSKTTGEGSSKHILDTELETIKRIRSNYPLLAKVPIFNDEGDPLVGWSRPQWWRADTTYAAVVTKVIIQHQHLLITPNPNYLYTLISNDNGFLNFYPTFFEQRTLNTRFQMNNTKPNSVQLIKKPVLAVMGLLARLGDRLVYVEDLKKTETTDLGMLATLEFVNTSWSAAVLISNSADTSLFTGLDEISLNVSGIPEVGSYIYVVYLLDREHGNPHRVWLLQGKPIFPTKEQFDEMRTHQEAVRVQGPTDFTQKDLALKLALKKPGIMLVHMCQKSSAPPGKVHNVTLYQVTSSDLLVTWSDSYIATPCILTFELEHSTQSEGGPYTRVNKNDITFTSFVYSTEASETIQGWYRVRAVDYWMRGGVYSNVIHYTA
;
A
#
# COMPACT_ATOMS: atom_id res chain seq x y z
N MET A 1 -35.64 4.99 29.67
CA MET A 1 -35.16 5.82 30.81
C MET A 1 -33.65 5.90 30.75
N ASN A 2 -33.15 7.11 30.56
CA ASN A 2 -31.82 7.65 30.89
C ASN A 2 -30.59 6.77 30.63
N GLY A 3 -30.16 6.70 29.36
CA GLY A 3 -28.74 6.61 29.05
C GLY A 3 -28.14 8.00 29.13
N ASN A 4 -27.73 8.42 30.34
CA ASN A 4 -27.05 9.71 30.54
C ASN A 4 -25.81 9.75 29.63
N LEU A 5 -25.86 10.62 28.61
CA LEU A 5 -24.68 11.04 27.88
C LEU A 5 -23.77 11.79 28.85
N LEU A 6 -22.59 11.24 29.10
CA LEU A 6 -21.48 12.00 29.68
C LEU A 6 -20.90 12.92 28.60
N LEU A 7 -21.55 14.07 28.41
CA LEU A 7 -21.08 15.21 27.62
C LEU A 7 -20.81 16.41 28.52
N GLN A 8 -20.12 16.19 29.63
CA GLN A 8 -19.66 17.28 30.47
C GLN A 8 -18.15 17.19 30.64
N SER A 9 -17.52 18.29 30.23
CA SER A 9 -16.10 18.61 30.23
C SER A 9 -15.22 17.79 29.30
N VAL A 10 -14.92 18.33 28.11
CA VAL A 10 -13.64 18.01 27.46
C VAL A 10 -13.13 19.19 26.62
N ALA A 11 -11.89 19.57 26.90
CA ALA A 11 -11.06 20.54 26.19
C ALA A 11 -10.13 19.82 25.20
N GLU A 12 -10.67 18.97 24.31
CA GLU A 12 -9.88 18.16 23.37
C GLU A 12 -9.89 18.73 21.96
N ARG A 13 -8.78 18.52 21.25
CA ARG A 13 -8.49 19.10 19.93
C ARG A 13 -9.05 18.29 18.75
N TYR A 14 -9.68 17.13 18.97
CA TYR A 14 -10.12 16.21 17.90
C TYR A 14 -11.33 15.33 18.33
N ILE A 15 -12.06 14.74 17.36
CA ILE A 15 -13.15 13.76 17.54
C ILE A 15 -12.72 12.41 16.98
N VAL A 16 -12.89 11.32 17.75
CA VAL A 16 -12.56 9.95 17.34
C VAL A 16 -13.83 9.11 17.14
N LEU A 17 -13.94 8.47 15.98
CA LEU A 17 -14.97 7.48 15.68
C LEU A 17 -14.34 6.09 15.88
N LYS A 18 -14.64 5.41 17.01
CA LYS A 18 -13.86 4.23 17.47
C LYS A 18 -14.65 2.92 17.48
N GLY A 19 -13.98 1.80 17.18
CA GLY A 19 -14.33 0.45 17.65
C GLY A 19 -13.88 0.18 19.10
N LYS A 20 -14.28 -0.94 19.72
CA LYS A 20 -14.06 -1.17 21.16
C LYS A 20 -12.57 -1.34 21.52
N SER A 21 -11.97 -0.40 22.27
CA SER A 21 -10.89 -0.73 23.22
C SER A 21 -10.73 0.32 24.32
N SER A 22 -10.36 -0.16 25.51
CA SER A 22 -10.32 0.48 26.82
C SER A 22 -9.19 1.51 27.00
N TYR A 23 -9.51 2.81 26.89
CA TYR A 23 -8.72 3.89 27.49
C TYR A 23 -9.67 4.98 28.03
N PRO A 24 -9.39 5.59 29.19
CA PRO A 24 -10.24 6.62 29.76
C PRO A 24 -9.89 8.00 29.18
N ARG A 25 -10.90 8.70 28.66
CA ARG A 25 -10.92 10.10 28.17
C ARG A 25 -10.66 10.30 26.68
N GLN A 26 -11.59 9.84 25.85
CA GLN A 26 -11.81 10.31 24.48
C GLN A 26 -13.32 10.33 24.21
N PHE A 27 -13.82 11.28 23.43
CA PHE A 27 -15.19 11.21 22.90
C PHE A 27 -15.29 10.00 21.97
N GLN A 28 -16.05 9.00 22.41
CA GLN A 28 -16.19 7.71 21.76
C GLN A 28 -17.58 7.60 21.14
N PHE A 29 -17.66 7.51 19.81
CA PHE A 29 -18.88 7.12 19.11
C PHE A 29 -18.76 5.70 18.54
N SER A 30 -19.90 5.00 18.40
CA SER A 30 -19.97 3.58 18.11
C SER A 30 -19.38 3.18 16.76
N LYS A 31 -18.46 2.20 16.78
CA LYS A 31 -18.18 1.16 15.77
C LYS A 31 -18.79 1.39 14.37
N THR A 32 -18.02 1.99 13.47
CA THR A 32 -18.27 2.11 12.01
C THR A 32 -17.58 0.97 11.25
N THR A 33 -17.98 -0.28 11.47
CA THR A 33 -17.46 -1.39 10.66
C THR A 33 -18.34 -1.62 9.45
N GLY A 34 -17.76 -1.77 8.26
CA GLY A 34 -18.49 -1.81 6.99
C GLY A 34 -19.45 -3.01 6.77
N GLU A 35 -19.51 -3.98 7.68
CA GLU A 35 -20.26 -5.25 7.49
C GLU A 35 -19.91 -6.00 6.19
N GLY A 36 -18.71 -5.78 5.65
CA GLY A 36 -18.28 -6.29 4.35
C GLY A 36 -18.57 -5.36 3.17
N SER A 37 -19.18 -4.19 3.40
CA SER A 37 -19.42 -3.14 2.41
C SER A 37 -18.56 -1.89 2.64
N SER A 38 -17.98 -1.37 1.56
CA SER A 38 -17.20 -0.13 1.58
C SER A 38 -18.07 1.09 1.90
N LYS A 39 -19.22 1.18 1.23
CA LYS A 39 -20.15 2.31 1.34
C LYS A 39 -20.80 2.43 2.72
N HIS A 40 -21.01 1.32 3.42
CA HIS A 40 -21.57 1.34 4.77
C HIS A 40 -20.68 2.10 5.78
N ILE A 41 -19.35 2.04 5.63
CA ILE A 41 -18.42 2.83 6.46
C ILE A 41 -18.70 4.32 6.27
N LEU A 42 -18.67 4.77 5.02
CA LEU A 42 -18.87 6.15 4.62
C LEU A 42 -20.24 6.69 5.07
N ASP A 43 -21.32 5.94 4.83
CA ASP A 43 -22.68 6.37 5.13
C ASP A 43 -22.88 6.53 6.65
N THR A 44 -22.34 5.60 7.45
CA THR A 44 -22.40 5.65 8.92
C THR A 44 -21.58 6.82 9.48
N GLU A 45 -20.41 7.10 8.90
CA GLU A 45 -19.62 8.28 9.26
C GLU A 45 -20.35 9.58 8.92
N LEU A 46 -20.90 9.70 7.71
CA LEU A 46 -21.66 10.88 7.27
C LEU A 46 -22.85 11.16 8.20
N GLU A 47 -23.61 10.14 8.57
CA GLU A 47 -24.71 10.27 9.53
C GLU A 47 -24.20 10.75 10.89
N THR A 48 -23.10 10.15 11.37
CA THR A 48 -22.50 10.51 12.66
C THR A 48 -21.99 11.95 12.68
N ILE A 49 -21.31 12.39 11.62
CA ILE A 49 -20.82 13.76 11.47
C ILE A 49 -22.01 14.74 11.46
N LYS A 50 -23.07 14.46 10.70
CA LYS A 50 -24.28 15.28 10.67
C LYS A 50 -24.89 15.42 12.07
N ARG A 51 -25.03 14.31 12.79
CA ARG A 51 -25.57 14.30 14.17
C ARG A 51 -24.71 15.12 15.14
N ILE A 52 -23.38 14.99 15.07
CA ILE A 52 -22.45 15.77 15.89
C ILE A 52 -22.63 17.26 15.62
N ARG A 53 -22.66 17.66 14.34
CA ARG A 53 -22.79 19.08 13.96
C ARG A 53 -24.12 19.67 14.38
N SER A 54 -25.22 18.90 14.29
CA SER A 54 -26.54 19.34 14.71
C SER A 54 -26.68 19.46 16.23
N ASN A 55 -26.19 18.47 16.98
CA ASN A 55 -26.41 18.41 18.43
C ASN A 55 -25.32 19.14 19.23
N TYR A 56 -24.12 19.29 18.67
CA TYR A 56 -22.95 19.90 19.31
C TYR A 56 -22.26 20.90 18.36
N PRO A 57 -22.87 22.08 18.10
CA PRO A 57 -22.32 23.06 17.16
C PRO A 57 -20.89 23.53 17.48
N LEU A 58 -20.52 23.55 18.77
CA LEU A 58 -19.16 23.86 19.22
C LEU A 58 -18.10 22.87 18.71
N LEU A 59 -18.50 21.63 18.38
CA LEU A 59 -17.63 20.58 17.87
C LEU A 59 -17.56 20.57 16.33
N ALA A 60 -18.33 21.40 15.63
CA ALA A 60 -18.40 21.38 14.16
C ALA A 60 -17.10 21.76 13.45
N LYS A 61 -16.12 22.33 14.15
CA LYS A 61 -14.79 22.70 13.64
C LYS A 61 -13.67 21.83 14.19
N VAL A 62 -14.01 20.76 14.89
CA VAL A 62 -13.01 19.86 15.46
C VAL A 62 -12.68 18.78 14.42
N PRO A 63 -11.38 18.53 14.12
CA PRO A 63 -10.96 17.46 13.21
C PRO A 63 -11.54 16.10 13.60
N ILE A 64 -11.93 15.32 12.59
CA ILE A 64 -12.57 14.01 12.75
C ILE A 64 -11.67 12.93 12.18
N PHE A 65 -11.44 11.89 12.97
CA PHE A 65 -10.70 10.70 12.58
C PHE A 65 -11.58 9.45 12.72
N ASN A 66 -11.43 8.51 11.78
CA ASN A 66 -11.81 7.11 11.99
C ASN A 66 -10.53 6.29 12.13
N ASP A 67 -10.22 5.85 13.34
CA ASP A 67 -8.99 5.11 13.64
C ASP A 67 -9.11 3.59 13.38
N GLU A 68 -10.32 3.11 13.05
CA GLU A 68 -10.65 1.70 12.76
C GLU A 68 -11.64 1.59 11.58
N GLY A 69 -11.31 2.22 10.44
CA GLY A 69 -12.09 2.27 9.20
C GLY A 69 -12.11 0.96 8.42
N ASP A 70 -12.37 -0.15 9.10
CA ASP A 70 -12.23 -1.49 8.55
C ASP A 70 -13.51 -2.02 7.89
N PRO A 71 -13.39 -2.83 6.81
CA PRO A 71 -14.54 -3.45 6.16
C PRO A 71 -15.38 -4.36 7.07
N LEU A 72 -14.76 -5.05 8.04
CA LEU A 72 -15.45 -5.98 8.94
C LEU A 72 -14.74 -6.07 10.29
N VAL A 73 -15.54 -6.07 11.37
CA VAL A 73 -15.06 -6.29 12.76
C VAL A 73 -14.39 -7.65 12.93
N GLY A 74 -13.50 -7.74 13.93
CA GLY A 74 -12.93 -9.01 14.38
C GLY A 74 -11.78 -9.42 13.48
N TRP A 75 -10.63 -8.80 13.70
CA TRP A 75 -9.43 -8.97 12.87
C TRP A 75 -8.97 -10.44 12.76
N SER A 76 -9.16 -11.23 13.82
CA SER A 76 -8.72 -12.63 13.91
C SER A 76 -9.68 -13.63 13.25
N ARG A 77 -10.90 -13.22 12.88
CA ARG A 77 -11.85 -14.09 12.20
C ARG A 77 -11.30 -14.45 10.81
N PRO A 78 -11.16 -15.74 10.45
CA PRO A 78 -10.74 -16.12 9.10
C PRO A 78 -11.78 -15.65 8.08
N GLN A 79 -11.31 -14.99 7.03
CA GLN A 79 -12.09 -14.59 5.86
C GLN A 79 -11.23 -14.76 4.62
N TRP A 80 -11.73 -15.49 3.62
CA TRP A 80 -11.01 -15.74 2.36
C TRP A 80 -10.57 -14.43 1.68
N TRP A 81 -11.42 -13.39 1.70
CA TRP A 81 -11.15 -12.12 1.04
C TRP A 81 -10.07 -11.27 1.73
N ARG A 82 -9.73 -11.56 3.00
CA ARG A 82 -8.63 -10.90 3.72
C ARG A 82 -7.25 -11.37 3.23
N ALA A 83 -7.20 -12.49 2.53
CA ALA A 83 -5.96 -13.15 2.13
C ALA A 83 -5.31 -12.53 0.89
N ASP A 84 -6.11 -11.98 -0.02
CA ASP A 84 -5.67 -11.61 -1.36
C ASP A 84 -6.07 -10.18 -1.75
N THR A 85 -6.01 -9.89 -3.05
CA THR A 85 -6.29 -8.59 -3.66
C THR A 85 -7.72 -8.11 -3.42
N THR A 86 -8.65 -8.97 -3.00
CA THR A 86 -10.00 -8.56 -2.63
C THR A 86 -9.96 -7.51 -1.52
N TYR A 87 -9.27 -7.78 -0.40
CA TYR A 87 -9.15 -6.82 0.70
C TYR A 87 -8.42 -5.55 0.29
N ALA A 88 -7.33 -5.68 -0.48
CA ALA A 88 -6.63 -4.53 -1.03
C ALA A 88 -7.56 -3.62 -1.84
N ALA A 89 -8.41 -4.19 -2.69
CA ALA A 89 -9.31 -3.44 -3.56
C ALA A 89 -10.42 -2.76 -2.76
N VAL A 90 -10.95 -3.42 -1.71
CA VAL A 90 -11.92 -2.81 -0.77
C VAL A 90 -11.29 -1.61 -0.06
N VAL A 91 -10.07 -1.75 0.48
CA VAL A 91 -9.37 -0.65 1.17
C VAL A 91 -9.19 0.54 0.23
N THR A 92 -8.74 0.29 -1.00
CA THR A 92 -8.62 1.34 -2.02
C THR A 92 -9.97 1.99 -2.33
N LYS A 93 -11.03 1.19 -2.52
CA LYS A 93 -12.38 1.71 -2.80
C LYS A 93 -12.91 2.59 -1.67
N VAL A 94 -12.70 2.19 -0.41
CA VAL A 94 -13.02 3.00 0.77
C VAL A 94 -12.30 4.35 0.69
N ILE A 95 -10.99 4.38 0.45
CA ILE A 95 -10.22 5.64 0.35
C ILE A 95 -10.75 6.54 -0.78
N ILE A 96 -10.98 5.98 -1.97
CA ILE A 96 -11.51 6.71 -3.12
C ILE A 96 -12.90 7.31 -2.80
N GLN A 97 -13.77 6.53 -2.15
CA GLN A 97 -15.09 6.99 -1.71
C GLN A 97 -15.01 8.12 -0.68
N HIS A 98 -14.12 8.03 0.31
CA HIS A 98 -13.96 9.08 1.32
C HIS A 98 -13.46 10.39 0.67
N GLN A 99 -12.51 10.30 -0.26
CA GLN A 99 -12.04 11.48 -0.97
C GLN A 99 -13.18 12.15 -1.76
N HIS A 100 -13.90 11.40 -2.59
CA HIS A 100 -14.85 11.97 -3.54
C HIS A 100 -16.24 12.27 -2.97
N LEU A 101 -16.69 11.51 -1.98
CA LEU A 101 -18.07 11.58 -1.48
C LEU A 101 -18.16 12.23 -0.08
N LEU A 102 -17.07 12.31 0.66
CA LEU A 102 -17.01 12.97 1.97
C LEU A 102 -16.16 14.24 1.93
N ILE A 103 -14.87 14.13 1.64
CA ILE A 103 -13.90 15.23 1.79
C ILE A 103 -14.14 16.34 0.76
N THR A 104 -14.12 16.00 -0.53
CA THR A 104 -14.25 16.98 -1.62
C THR A 104 -15.59 17.75 -1.57
N PRO A 105 -16.76 17.10 -1.37
CA PRO A 105 -18.04 17.82 -1.33
C PRO A 105 -18.27 18.57 -0.01
N ASN A 106 -17.57 18.19 1.08
CA ASN A 106 -17.79 18.74 2.42
C ASN A 106 -16.48 19.22 3.07
N PRO A 107 -15.80 20.25 2.52
CA PRO A 107 -14.51 20.73 3.06
C PRO A 107 -14.60 21.21 4.52
N ASN A 108 -15.80 21.59 4.98
CA ASN A 108 -16.04 22.04 6.36
C ASN A 108 -16.20 20.91 7.38
N TYR A 109 -16.19 19.64 6.96
CA TYR A 109 -16.34 18.50 7.87
C TYR A 109 -15.02 18.11 8.58
N LEU A 110 -13.87 18.60 8.09
CA LEU A 110 -12.53 18.38 8.68
C LEU A 110 -12.21 16.90 8.97
N TYR A 111 -12.67 16.01 8.09
CA TYR A 111 -12.25 14.61 8.10
C TYR A 111 -10.80 14.52 7.67
N THR A 112 -9.93 14.00 8.54
CA THR A 112 -8.48 14.22 8.45
C THR A 112 -7.66 12.95 8.58
N LEU A 113 -8.26 11.84 9.01
CA LEU A 113 -7.58 10.55 9.11
C LEU A 113 -8.58 9.40 8.99
N ILE A 114 -8.21 8.41 8.17
CA ILE A 114 -8.77 7.06 8.21
C ILE A 114 -7.63 6.07 8.40
N SER A 115 -7.78 5.15 9.36
CA SER A 115 -6.81 4.09 9.62
C SER A 115 -7.47 2.72 9.42
N ASN A 116 -6.74 1.79 8.82
CA ASN A 116 -7.11 0.38 8.80
C ASN A 116 -6.36 -0.31 9.94
N ASP A 117 -7.08 -0.93 10.86
CA ASP A 117 -6.49 -1.58 12.02
C ASP A 117 -6.07 -3.01 11.64
N ASN A 118 -4.98 -3.12 10.90
CA ASN A 118 -4.48 -4.37 10.31
C ASN A 118 -2.99 -4.61 10.58
N GLY A 119 -2.42 -3.92 11.58
CA GLY A 119 -1.04 -4.13 12.08
C GLY A 119 -0.83 -5.41 12.89
N PHE A 120 -1.83 -6.29 12.96
CA PHE A 120 -1.77 -7.55 13.71
C PHE A 120 -0.85 -8.59 13.07
N LEU A 121 -0.43 -9.57 13.88
CA LEU A 121 0.20 -10.81 13.41
C LEU A 121 -0.82 -11.95 13.44
N ASN A 122 -0.90 -12.72 12.37
CA ASN A 122 -1.84 -13.83 12.26
C ASN A 122 -1.40 -15.05 13.10
N PHE A 123 -2.33 -15.96 13.38
CA PHE A 123 -2.11 -17.19 14.15
C PHE A 123 -2.35 -18.45 13.32
N TYR A 124 -1.56 -19.50 13.56
CA TYR A 124 -1.88 -20.85 13.07
C TYR A 124 -3.27 -21.30 13.58
N PRO A 125 -4.07 -22.02 12.76
CA PRO A 125 -3.81 -22.47 11.38
C PRO A 125 -4.20 -21.45 10.30
N THR A 126 -4.57 -20.23 10.68
CA THR A 126 -5.07 -19.20 9.77
C THR A 126 -3.94 -18.28 9.31
N PHE A 127 -3.32 -18.63 8.19
CA PHE A 127 -2.21 -17.85 7.61
C PHE A 127 -2.71 -16.54 6.99
N PHE A 128 -3.12 -16.56 5.72
CA PHE A 128 -3.44 -15.32 5.00
C PHE A 128 -4.80 -14.70 5.39
N GLU A 129 -5.73 -15.48 5.93
CA GLU A 129 -7.16 -15.11 6.02
C GLU A 129 -7.52 -14.21 7.23
N GLN A 130 -6.55 -13.77 8.04
CA GLN A 130 -6.78 -12.78 9.11
C GLN A 130 -6.50 -11.35 8.61
N ARG A 131 -7.04 -10.33 9.29
CA ARG A 131 -6.90 -8.92 8.91
C ARG A 131 -5.53 -8.40 9.34
N THR A 132 -4.53 -8.74 8.54
CA THR A 132 -3.12 -8.39 8.75
C THR A 132 -2.52 -7.78 7.48
N LEU A 133 -1.48 -6.96 7.62
CA LEU A 133 -0.65 -6.46 6.51
C LEU A 133 0.31 -7.53 5.98
N ASN A 134 0.80 -8.39 6.86
CA ASN A 134 1.72 -9.48 6.55
C ASN A 134 1.12 -10.83 6.95
N THR A 135 1.53 -11.89 6.26
CA THR A 135 1.34 -13.27 6.69
C THR A 135 2.59 -13.76 7.40
N ARG A 136 2.43 -14.16 8.67
CA ARG A 136 3.44 -14.74 9.53
C ARG A 136 3.44 -16.26 9.43
N PHE A 137 4.64 -16.81 9.29
CA PHE A 137 4.95 -18.23 9.41
C PHE A 137 5.91 -18.43 10.59
N GLN A 138 5.48 -19.21 11.58
CA GLN A 138 6.32 -19.61 12.71
C GLN A 138 7.02 -20.92 12.35
N MET A 139 8.28 -20.83 11.96
CA MET A 139 9.09 -21.95 11.48
C MET A 139 9.63 -22.74 12.68
N ASN A 140 8.77 -23.52 13.32
CA ASN A 140 9.14 -24.31 14.50
C ASN A 140 9.98 -25.55 14.17
N ASN A 141 10.18 -25.83 12.87
CA ASN A 141 11.04 -26.91 12.37
C ASN A 141 12.50 -26.47 12.16
N THR A 142 12.82 -25.18 12.32
CA THR A 142 14.20 -24.67 12.27
C THR A 142 14.85 -24.68 13.66
N LYS A 143 16.18 -24.59 13.71
CA LYS A 143 16.95 -24.50 14.96
C LYS A 143 17.96 -23.35 14.86
N PRO A 144 17.82 -22.26 15.66
CA PRO A 144 16.67 -21.97 16.52
C PRO A 144 15.37 -21.78 15.70
N ASN A 145 14.21 -21.89 16.36
CA ASN A 145 12.93 -21.57 15.72
C ASN A 145 12.99 -20.16 15.12
N SER A 146 12.43 -19.99 13.93
CA SER A 146 12.45 -18.71 13.23
C SER A 146 11.05 -18.24 12.83
N VAL A 147 10.96 -16.98 12.38
CA VAL A 147 9.72 -16.39 11.90
C VAL A 147 9.95 -15.76 10.53
N GLN A 148 9.05 -16.03 9.59
CA GLN A 148 9.06 -15.43 8.26
C GLN A 148 7.79 -14.60 8.06
N LEU A 149 7.92 -13.48 7.36
CA LEU A 149 6.80 -12.62 6.97
C LEU A 149 6.72 -12.54 5.45
N ILE A 150 5.50 -12.60 4.92
CA ILE A 150 5.17 -12.36 3.51
C ILE A 150 4.21 -11.18 3.43
N LYS A 151 4.54 -10.18 2.62
CA LYS A 151 3.66 -9.03 2.42
C LYS A 151 2.37 -9.48 1.73
N LYS A 152 1.22 -9.07 2.25
CA LYS A 152 -0.07 -9.35 1.62
C LYS A 152 -0.41 -8.25 0.60
N PRO A 153 -1.34 -8.49 -0.34
CA PRO A 153 -1.72 -7.48 -1.32
C PRO A 153 -2.20 -6.16 -0.70
N VAL A 154 -2.81 -6.21 0.48
CA VAL A 154 -3.23 -5.00 1.22
C VAL A 154 -2.05 -4.14 1.68
N LEU A 155 -0.88 -4.72 1.96
CA LEU A 155 0.32 -3.94 2.20
C LEU A 155 0.87 -3.41 0.87
N ALA A 156 0.91 -4.24 -0.18
CA ALA A 156 1.38 -3.81 -1.50
C ALA A 156 0.61 -2.61 -2.06
N VAL A 157 -0.73 -2.55 -1.86
CA VAL A 157 -1.54 -1.41 -2.32
C VAL A 157 -1.25 -0.12 -1.54
N MET A 158 -0.79 -0.20 -0.29
CA MET A 158 -0.31 1.00 0.43
C MET A 158 0.90 1.61 -0.27
N GLY A 159 1.76 0.78 -0.88
CA GLY A 159 2.87 1.24 -1.71
C GLY A 159 2.41 1.92 -3.02
N LEU A 160 1.24 1.57 -3.55
CA LEU A 160 0.64 2.27 -4.69
C LEU A 160 -0.03 3.59 -4.26
N LEU A 161 -0.74 3.59 -3.13
CA LEU A 161 -1.35 4.77 -2.54
C LEU A 161 -0.28 5.83 -2.16
N ALA A 162 0.89 5.40 -1.71
CA ALA A 162 2.02 6.27 -1.41
C ALA A 162 2.61 7.00 -2.64
N ARG A 163 2.20 6.62 -3.86
CA ARG A 163 2.60 7.30 -5.11
C ARG A 163 1.61 8.38 -5.56
N LEU A 164 0.52 8.57 -4.82
CA LEU A 164 -0.41 9.66 -5.08
C LEU A 164 0.25 11.00 -4.69
N GLY A 165 0.03 12.02 -5.52
CA GLY A 165 0.51 13.37 -5.31
C GLY A 165 -0.36 14.19 -4.35
N ASP A 166 0.06 15.43 -4.09
CA ASP A 166 -0.54 16.33 -3.12
C ASP A 166 -1.75 17.13 -3.64
N ARG A 167 -2.03 17.08 -4.96
CA ARG A 167 -3.15 17.80 -5.58
C ARG A 167 -4.10 16.85 -6.28
N LEU A 168 -5.37 16.92 -5.92
CA LEU A 168 -6.44 16.18 -6.58
C LEU A 168 -6.64 16.68 -8.02
N VAL A 169 -6.78 15.75 -8.95
CA VAL A 169 -7.11 16.02 -10.36
C VAL A 169 -8.58 15.71 -10.59
N TYR A 170 -9.24 16.55 -11.38
CA TYR A 170 -10.63 16.34 -11.77
C TYR A 170 -10.78 15.05 -12.58
N VAL A 171 -11.79 14.26 -12.25
CA VAL A 171 -12.20 13.06 -12.98
C VAL A 171 -13.64 13.31 -13.45
N GLU A 172 -13.92 13.14 -14.74
CA GLU A 172 -15.26 13.43 -15.28
C GLU A 172 -16.32 12.41 -14.81
N ASP A 173 -15.93 11.14 -14.79
CA ASP A 173 -16.82 9.99 -14.54
C ASP A 173 -16.97 9.63 -13.04
N LEU A 174 -16.87 10.62 -12.13
CA LEU A 174 -16.90 10.39 -10.68
C LEU A 174 -18.14 9.67 -10.17
N LYS A 175 -19.29 9.81 -10.87
CA LYS A 175 -20.52 9.08 -10.53
C LYS A 175 -20.32 7.56 -10.50
N LYS A 176 -19.40 7.03 -11.31
CA LYS A 176 -19.08 5.58 -11.32
C LYS A 176 -18.50 5.11 -9.98
N THR A 177 -17.75 5.95 -9.27
CA THR A 177 -17.22 5.64 -7.92
C THR A 177 -18.34 5.36 -6.91
N GLU A 178 -19.49 6.01 -7.06
CA GLU A 178 -20.64 5.83 -6.18
C GLU A 178 -21.54 4.66 -6.61
N THR A 179 -21.78 4.53 -7.92
CA THR A 179 -22.83 3.64 -8.45
C THR A 179 -22.31 2.32 -9.01
N THR A 180 -20.99 2.14 -9.10
CA THR A 180 -20.36 0.95 -9.70
C THR A 180 -19.24 0.40 -8.83
N ASP A 181 -18.68 -0.74 -9.25
CA ASP A 181 -17.50 -1.33 -8.61
C ASP A 181 -16.19 -0.63 -9.00
N LEU A 182 -16.22 0.24 -10.02
CA LEU A 182 -15.08 1.01 -10.47
C LEU A 182 -14.98 2.34 -9.72
N GLY A 183 -13.84 2.57 -9.08
CA GLY A 183 -13.44 3.85 -8.50
C GLY A 183 -12.13 4.34 -9.10
N MET A 184 -11.99 5.66 -9.24
CA MET A 184 -10.76 6.28 -9.73
C MET A 184 -10.37 7.47 -8.84
N LEU A 185 -9.08 7.57 -8.52
CA LEU A 185 -8.47 8.71 -7.86
C LEU A 185 -7.25 9.15 -8.66
N ALA A 186 -7.30 10.38 -9.15
CA ALA A 186 -6.22 10.99 -9.90
C ALA A 186 -5.61 12.13 -9.09
N THR A 187 -4.30 12.18 -9.06
CA THR A 187 -3.53 13.21 -8.35
C THR A 187 -2.35 13.66 -9.20
N LEU A 188 -1.88 14.87 -8.96
CA LEU A 188 -0.62 15.38 -9.50
C LEU A 188 0.22 15.97 -8.37
N GLU A 189 1.52 16.04 -8.62
CA GLU A 189 2.44 16.79 -7.78
C GLU A 189 3.55 17.43 -8.63
N PHE A 190 4.14 18.49 -8.09
CA PHE A 190 5.31 19.15 -8.64
C PHE A 190 6.40 19.14 -7.58
N VAL A 191 7.43 18.32 -7.78
CA VAL A 191 8.59 18.31 -6.89
C VAL A 191 9.72 19.08 -7.58
N ASN A 192 10.09 20.21 -6.98
CA ASN A 192 10.93 21.23 -7.60
C ASN A 192 10.32 21.72 -8.93
N THR A 193 10.86 21.24 -10.06
CA THR A 193 10.39 21.55 -11.42
C THR A 193 9.87 20.32 -12.16
N SER A 194 9.87 19.15 -11.53
CA SER A 194 9.47 17.89 -12.16
C SER A 194 8.01 17.59 -11.86
N TRP A 195 7.22 17.48 -12.92
CA TRP A 195 5.83 17.07 -12.85
C TRP A 195 5.70 15.56 -12.71
N SER A 196 4.72 15.11 -11.92
CA SER A 196 4.24 13.73 -11.98
C SER A 196 2.73 13.69 -11.71
N ALA A 197 2.09 12.64 -12.22
CA ALA A 197 0.69 12.37 -11.97
C ALA A 197 0.45 10.88 -11.82
N ALA A 198 -0.50 10.55 -10.97
CA ALA A 198 -0.89 9.20 -10.62
C ALA A 198 -2.40 9.03 -10.80
N VAL A 199 -2.80 8.00 -11.53
CA VAL A 199 -4.22 7.59 -11.67
C VAL A 199 -4.35 6.21 -11.08
N LEU A 200 -4.95 6.14 -9.88
CA LEU A 200 -5.26 4.90 -9.18
C LEU A 200 -6.69 4.48 -9.49
N ILE A 201 -6.85 3.26 -10.00
CA ILE A 201 -8.14 2.67 -10.38
C ILE A 201 -8.37 1.43 -9.53
N SER A 202 -9.51 1.34 -8.87
CA SER A 202 -9.96 0.15 -8.14
C SER A 202 -11.18 -0.44 -8.82
N ASN A 203 -11.20 -1.76 -9.00
CA ASN A 203 -12.35 -2.53 -9.42
C ASN A 203 -12.72 -3.51 -8.31
N SER A 204 -13.75 -3.20 -7.52
CA SER A 204 -14.08 -3.93 -6.29
C SER A 204 -15.58 -4.02 -6.04
N ALA A 205 -16.10 -5.25 -5.98
CA ALA A 205 -17.44 -5.57 -5.47
C ALA A 205 -17.42 -5.88 -3.96
N ASP A 206 -16.68 -5.07 -3.22
CA ASP A 206 -16.45 -5.19 -1.78
C ASP A 206 -15.98 -6.62 -1.38
N THR A 207 -16.57 -7.24 -0.35
CA THR A 207 -16.19 -8.59 0.10
C THR A 207 -16.95 -9.72 -0.63
N SER A 208 -17.63 -9.42 -1.73
CA SER A 208 -18.36 -10.43 -2.49
C SER A 208 -17.43 -11.33 -3.31
N LEU A 209 -17.94 -12.48 -3.74
CA LEU A 209 -17.23 -13.39 -4.65
C LEU A 209 -17.33 -12.95 -6.12
N PHE A 210 -17.99 -11.82 -6.42
CA PHE A 210 -18.23 -11.41 -7.80
C PHE A 210 -16.92 -11.11 -8.52
N THR A 211 -16.78 -11.70 -9.70
CA THR A 211 -15.63 -11.53 -10.59
C THR A 211 -16.09 -10.99 -11.93
N GLY A 212 -15.20 -10.30 -12.63
CA GLY A 212 -15.47 -9.75 -13.94
C GLY A 212 -14.24 -9.09 -14.51
N LEU A 213 -14.39 -8.53 -15.71
CA LEU A 213 -13.40 -7.73 -16.39
C LEU A 213 -14.09 -6.46 -16.85
N ASP A 214 -13.53 -5.31 -16.51
CA ASP A 214 -14.00 -4.03 -17.02
C ASP A 214 -12.94 -3.45 -17.97
N GLU A 215 -13.38 -3.08 -19.16
CA GLU A 215 -12.57 -2.34 -20.13
C GLU A 215 -12.67 -0.84 -19.85
N ILE A 216 -11.51 -0.19 -19.73
CA ILE A 216 -11.39 1.20 -19.32
C ILE A 216 -10.66 1.97 -20.42
N SER A 217 -11.32 2.97 -20.99
CA SER A 217 -10.67 3.97 -21.85
C SER A 217 -10.26 5.16 -20.99
N LEU A 218 -8.97 5.26 -20.68
CA LEU A 218 -8.41 6.35 -19.88
C LEU A 218 -7.85 7.43 -20.80
N ASN A 219 -8.42 8.63 -20.74
CA ASN A 219 -7.91 9.82 -21.40
C ASN A 219 -7.43 10.81 -20.35
N VAL A 220 -6.14 11.15 -20.38
CA VAL A 220 -5.53 12.16 -19.53
C VAL A 220 -5.18 13.34 -20.39
N SER A 221 -5.62 14.53 -20.02
CA SER A 221 -5.31 15.79 -20.73
C SER A 221 -4.64 16.80 -19.80
N GLY A 222 -4.10 17.87 -20.39
CA GLY A 222 -3.46 18.95 -19.62
C GLY A 222 -2.07 18.59 -19.09
N ILE A 223 -1.38 17.65 -19.75
CA ILE A 223 0.01 17.31 -19.44
C ILE A 223 0.90 18.48 -19.91
N PRO A 224 1.90 18.94 -19.12
CA PRO A 224 2.71 20.09 -19.51
C PRO A 224 3.41 19.89 -20.86
N GLU A 225 3.50 20.94 -21.68
CA GLU A 225 3.94 20.80 -23.08
C GLU A 225 5.42 20.45 -23.24
N VAL A 226 6.26 20.88 -22.30
CA VAL A 226 7.71 20.76 -22.40
C VAL A 226 8.22 19.76 -21.39
N GLY A 227 8.76 18.64 -21.87
CA GLY A 227 9.37 17.62 -21.02
C GLY A 227 9.61 16.32 -21.78
N SER A 228 10.37 15.43 -21.15
CA SER A 228 10.42 14.01 -21.51
C SER A 228 9.54 13.28 -20.51
N TYR A 229 8.54 12.56 -21.00
CA TYR A 229 7.58 11.89 -20.14
C TYR A 229 7.60 10.39 -20.34
N ILE A 230 7.48 9.67 -19.24
CA ILE A 230 7.31 8.23 -19.19
C ILE A 230 6.06 7.92 -18.38
N TYR A 231 5.29 6.92 -18.81
CA TYR A 231 4.33 6.26 -17.92
C TYR A 231 4.72 4.81 -17.64
N VAL A 232 4.27 4.32 -16.50
CA VAL A 232 4.29 2.91 -16.12
C VAL A 232 2.92 2.53 -15.59
N VAL A 233 2.58 1.24 -15.72
CA VAL A 233 1.33 0.68 -15.19
C VAL A 233 1.67 -0.43 -14.20
N TYR A 234 1.24 -0.26 -12.94
CA TYR A 234 1.31 -1.29 -11.91
C TYR A 234 -0.06 -1.95 -11.74
N LEU A 235 -0.06 -3.26 -11.49
CA LEU A 235 -1.26 -4.08 -11.32
C LEU A 235 -1.17 -4.92 -10.05
N LEU A 236 -2.27 -4.95 -9.32
CA LEU A 236 -2.60 -5.97 -8.33
C LEU A 236 -3.94 -6.59 -8.75
N ASP A 237 -3.97 -7.89 -8.96
CA ASP A 237 -5.22 -8.63 -9.18
C ASP A 237 -5.09 -10.04 -8.58
N ARG A 238 -5.96 -10.98 -8.96
CA ARG A 238 -5.86 -12.35 -8.45
C ARG A 238 -4.60 -13.09 -8.93
N GLU A 239 -4.01 -12.67 -10.04
CA GLU A 239 -2.89 -13.33 -10.71
C GLU A 239 -1.56 -12.56 -10.54
N HIS A 240 -1.63 -11.26 -10.26
CA HIS A 240 -0.49 -10.36 -10.11
C HIS A 240 -0.42 -9.82 -8.68
N GLY A 241 0.75 -9.94 -8.05
CA GLY A 241 0.97 -9.46 -6.68
C GLY A 241 0.14 -10.18 -5.63
N ASN A 242 -0.12 -11.48 -5.81
CA ASN A 242 -0.94 -12.30 -4.92
C ASN A 242 -0.16 -13.53 -4.39
N PRO A 243 0.58 -13.39 -3.28
CA PRO A 243 1.37 -14.49 -2.72
C PRO A 243 0.50 -15.59 -2.09
N HIS A 244 -0.73 -15.28 -1.70
CA HIS A 244 -1.67 -16.28 -1.20
C HIS A 244 -1.98 -17.34 -2.27
N ARG A 245 -2.18 -16.93 -3.53
CA ARG A 245 -2.40 -17.87 -4.65
C ARG A 245 -1.22 -18.83 -4.83
N VAL A 246 0.01 -18.32 -4.73
CA VAL A 246 1.22 -19.15 -4.81
C VAL A 246 1.26 -20.18 -3.68
N TRP A 247 1.02 -19.75 -2.44
CA TRP A 247 0.96 -20.65 -1.28
C TRP A 247 -0.12 -21.74 -1.42
N LEU A 248 -1.28 -21.40 -1.98
CA LEU A 248 -2.32 -22.39 -2.28
C LEU A 248 -1.84 -23.44 -3.28
N LEU A 249 -1.17 -23.02 -4.36
CA LEU A 249 -0.63 -23.90 -5.40
C LEU A 249 0.50 -24.80 -4.89
N GLN A 250 1.27 -24.33 -3.92
CA GLN A 250 2.29 -25.11 -3.21
C GLN A 250 1.71 -26.15 -2.23
N GLY A 251 0.39 -26.25 -2.11
CA GLY A 251 -0.28 -27.21 -1.22
C GLY A 251 -0.45 -26.71 0.23
N LYS A 252 -0.41 -25.39 0.45
CA LYS A 252 -0.56 -24.75 1.77
C LYS A 252 0.42 -25.25 2.84
N PRO A 253 1.74 -25.27 2.56
CA PRO A 253 2.73 -25.76 3.52
C PRO A 253 2.66 -24.95 4.83
N ILE A 254 2.64 -25.66 5.97
CA ILE A 254 2.70 -25.08 7.32
C ILE A 254 4.09 -24.50 7.58
N PHE A 255 5.13 -25.19 7.10
CA PHE A 255 6.52 -24.78 7.15
C PHE A 255 7.08 -24.73 5.71
N PRO A 256 6.87 -23.61 4.98
CA PRO A 256 7.38 -23.49 3.62
C PRO A 256 8.91 -23.63 3.57
N THR A 257 9.43 -24.24 2.51
CA THR A 257 10.88 -24.26 2.22
C THR A 257 11.37 -22.89 1.78
N LYS A 258 12.69 -22.72 1.66
CA LYS A 258 13.29 -21.50 1.12
C LYS A 258 12.75 -21.19 -0.28
N GLU A 259 12.73 -22.18 -1.17
CA GLU A 259 12.26 -22.02 -2.55
C GLU A 259 10.78 -21.62 -2.57
N GLN A 260 9.97 -22.21 -1.68
CA GLN A 260 8.57 -21.85 -1.55
C GLN A 260 8.39 -20.41 -1.06
N PHE A 261 9.21 -19.96 -0.10
CA PHE A 261 9.24 -18.55 0.32
C PHE A 261 9.70 -17.62 -0.79
N ASP A 262 10.75 -17.97 -1.52
CA ASP A 262 11.27 -17.16 -2.63
C ASP A 262 10.20 -16.99 -3.71
N GLU A 263 9.49 -18.06 -4.07
CA GLU A 263 8.37 -17.99 -5.01
C GLU A 263 7.20 -17.16 -4.47
N MET A 264 6.82 -17.28 -3.19
CA MET A 264 5.80 -16.39 -2.62
C MET A 264 6.25 -14.92 -2.67
N ARG A 265 7.51 -14.63 -2.35
CA ARG A 265 8.06 -13.26 -2.34
C ARG A 265 8.16 -12.65 -3.73
N THR A 266 8.27 -13.44 -4.80
CA THR A 266 8.21 -12.86 -6.16
C THR A 266 6.83 -12.27 -6.49
N HIS A 267 5.79 -12.69 -5.76
CA HIS A 267 4.40 -12.23 -5.91
C HIS A 267 3.93 -11.29 -4.78
N GLN A 268 4.82 -10.74 -3.94
CA GLN A 268 4.40 -9.91 -2.80
C GLN A 268 4.37 -8.39 -3.10
N GLU A 269 4.80 -7.98 -4.29
CA GLU A 269 4.80 -6.59 -4.77
C GLU A 269 3.68 -6.35 -5.80
N ALA A 270 3.31 -5.08 -6.00
CA ALA A 270 2.55 -4.70 -7.18
C ALA A 270 3.40 -4.91 -8.46
N VAL A 271 2.82 -5.55 -9.47
CA VAL A 271 3.56 -5.96 -10.67
C VAL A 271 3.51 -4.84 -11.70
N ARG A 272 4.67 -4.41 -12.22
CA ARG A 272 4.71 -3.53 -13.38
C ARG A 272 4.36 -4.33 -14.64
N VAL A 273 3.17 -4.10 -15.19
CA VAL A 273 2.65 -4.82 -16.38
C VAL A 273 2.89 -4.07 -17.68
N GLN A 274 3.18 -2.76 -17.61
CA GLN A 274 3.52 -1.95 -18.77
C GLN A 274 4.51 -0.84 -18.40
N GLY A 275 5.33 -0.47 -19.37
CA GLY A 275 6.35 0.55 -19.26
C GLY A 275 7.62 0.12 -18.50
N PRO A 276 8.62 1.01 -18.40
CA PRO A 276 8.64 2.42 -18.83
C PRO A 276 8.32 2.63 -20.31
N THR A 277 7.37 3.51 -20.62
CA THR A 277 7.02 3.86 -22.00
C THR A 277 6.99 5.36 -22.18
N ASP A 278 7.77 5.85 -23.14
CA ASP A 278 7.82 7.26 -23.49
C ASP A 278 6.48 7.73 -24.10
N PHE A 279 6.12 8.98 -23.80
CA PHE A 279 5.06 9.68 -24.51
C PHE A 279 5.41 11.16 -24.64
N THR A 280 4.96 11.78 -25.74
CA THR A 280 5.31 13.17 -26.12
C THR A 280 4.07 14.02 -26.38
N GLN A 281 2.89 13.43 -26.22
CA GLN A 281 1.62 14.08 -26.47
C GLN A 281 1.17 14.89 -25.25
N LYS A 282 0.44 15.98 -25.50
CA LYS A 282 -0.23 16.77 -24.45
C LYS A 282 -1.31 15.96 -23.71
N ASP A 283 -1.77 14.90 -24.36
CA ASP A 283 -2.78 13.99 -23.87
C ASP A 283 -2.25 12.55 -23.91
N LEU A 284 -2.67 11.72 -22.96
CA LEU A 284 -2.37 10.30 -22.93
C LEU A 284 -3.68 9.52 -23.01
N ALA A 285 -3.82 8.68 -24.04
CA ALA A 285 -4.96 7.79 -24.21
C ALA A 285 -4.52 6.32 -24.05
N LEU A 286 -5.08 5.62 -23.06
CA LEU A 286 -4.80 4.22 -22.77
C LEU A 286 -6.09 3.40 -22.80
N LYS A 287 -6.00 2.20 -23.38
CA LYS A 287 -7.02 1.16 -23.24
C LYS A 287 -6.52 0.14 -22.22
N LEU A 288 -7.22 0.05 -21.10
CA LEU A 288 -6.86 -0.78 -19.95
C LEU A 288 -7.95 -1.83 -19.75
N ALA A 289 -7.56 -3.00 -19.23
CA ALA A 289 -8.50 -4.04 -18.85
C ALA A 289 -8.20 -4.44 -17.39
N LEU A 290 -9.18 -4.28 -16.50
CA LEU A 290 -8.98 -4.50 -15.07
C LEU A 290 -9.96 -5.55 -14.55
N LYS A 291 -9.40 -6.68 -14.10
CA LYS A 291 -10.17 -7.76 -13.47
C LYS A 291 -10.73 -7.31 -12.12
N LYS A 292 -11.78 -7.98 -11.67
CA LYS A 292 -12.42 -7.78 -10.36
C LYS A 292 -12.17 -8.98 -9.44
N PRO A 293 -11.61 -8.80 -8.23
CA PRO A 293 -11.03 -7.55 -7.72
C PRO A 293 -9.72 -7.23 -8.44
N GLY A 294 -9.42 -5.95 -8.58
CA GLY A 294 -8.16 -5.49 -9.15
C GLY A 294 -7.90 -4.03 -8.83
N ILE A 295 -6.63 -3.67 -8.71
CA ILE A 295 -6.15 -2.29 -8.57
C ILE A 295 -5.10 -2.04 -9.64
N MET A 296 -5.21 -0.92 -10.33
CA MET A 296 -4.22 -0.47 -11.31
C MET A 296 -3.74 0.93 -10.96
N LEU A 297 -2.44 1.18 -11.04
CA LEU A 297 -1.86 2.51 -10.95
C LEU A 297 -1.18 2.86 -12.26
N VAL A 298 -1.66 3.89 -12.95
CA VAL A 298 -0.93 4.53 -14.05
C VAL A 298 -0.14 5.69 -13.46
N HIS A 299 1.20 5.57 -13.44
CA HIS A 299 2.09 6.61 -12.92
C HIS A 299 2.84 7.26 -14.07
N MET A 300 2.58 8.55 -14.30
CA MET A 300 3.16 9.38 -15.33
C MET A 300 4.16 10.34 -14.71
N CYS A 301 5.33 10.45 -15.32
CA CYS A 301 6.44 11.20 -14.77
C CYS A 301 7.14 12.00 -15.84
N GLN A 302 7.49 13.24 -15.50
CA GLN A 302 8.46 14.04 -16.24
C GLN A 302 9.88 13.74 -15.76
N LYS A 303 10.83 13.69 -16.70
CA LYS A 303 12.24 13.46 -16.39
C LYS A 303 12.78 14.56 -15.49
N SER A 304 13.24 14.20 -14.30
CA SER A 304 13.95 15.13 -13.42
C SER A 304 15.32 15.52 -13.98
N SER A 305 15.78 16.72 -13.62
CA SER A 305 17.09 17.24 -14.04
C SER A 305 18.27 16.38 -13.56
N ALA A 306 18.15 15.81 -12.36
CA ALA A 306 19.16 14.96 -11.73
C ALA A 306 18.65 13.51 -11.53
N PRO A 307 19.55 12.51 -11.50
CA PRO A 307 19.19 11.15 -11.07
C PRO A 307 18.71 11.10 -9.60
N PRO A 308 18.14 9.98 -9.14
CA PRO A 308 17.72 9.82 -7.75
C PRO A 308 18.81 10.15 -6.72
N GLY A 309 18.38 10.72 -5.60
CA GLY A 309 19.24 10.96 -4.45
C GLY A 309 19.80 9.68 -3.82
N LYS A 310 20.75 9.85 -2.89
CA LYS A 310 21.40 8.74 -2.20
C LYS A 310 20.45 8.12 -1.16
N VAL A 311 20.32 6.80 -1.20
CA VAL A 311 19.66 6.01 -0.14
C VAL A 311 20.50 6.07 1.14
N HIS A 312 19.86 6.16 2.30
CA HIS A 312 20.55 6.22 3.59
C HIS A 312 19.88 5.35 4.65
N ASN A 313 20.46 5.32 5.85
CA ASN A 313 19.98 4.49 6.97
C ASN A 313 19.71 3.03 6.59
N VAL A 314 20.59 2.46 5.75
CA VAL A 314 20.55 1.02 5.47
C VAL A 314 20.76 0.29 6.81
N THR A 315 19.92 -0.68 7.11
CA THR A 315 19.98 -1.45 8.36
C THR A 315 19.74 -2.92 8.04
N LEU A 316 20.49 -3.78 8.72
CA LEU A 316 20.52 -5.23 8.48
C LEU A 316 20.03 -5.95 9.73
N TYR A 317 18.95 -6.71 9.60
CA TYR A 317 18.35 -7.47 10.68
C TYR A 317 18.42 -8.96 10.37
N GLN A 318 19.14 -9.70 11.21
CA GLN A 318 19.19 -11.15 11.09
C GLN A 318 17.81 -11.75 11.36
N VAL A 319 17.28 -12.48 10.39
CA VAL A 319 16.02 -13.24 10.55
C VAL A 319 16.34 -14.70 10.87
N THR A 320 17.31 -15.29 10.16
CA THR A 320 17.88 -16.61 10.42
C THR A 320 19.39 -16.59 10.15
N SER A 321 20.07 -17.74 10.23
CA SER A 321 21.46 -17.85 9.78
C SER A 321 21.65 -17.65 8.27
N SER A 322 20.58 -17.74 7.48
CA SER A 322 20.60 -17.63 6.01
C SER A 322 19.65 -16.55 5.47
N ASP A 323 18.99 -15.79 6.36
CA ASP A 323 18.03 -14.75 5.98
C ASP A 323 18.35 -13.42 6.66
N LEU A 324 18.39 -12.36 5.87
CA LEU A 324 18.64 -10.99 6.30
C LEU A 324 17.55 -10.06 5.80
N LEU A 325 16.84 -9.40 6.72
CA LEU A 325 15.96 -8.28 6.37
C LEU A 325 16.81 -7.02 6.25
N VAL A 326 16.83 -6.44 5.05
CA VAL A 326 17.50 -5.19 4.75
C VAL A 326 16.44 -4.09 4.63
N THR A 327 16.60 -3.01 5.39
CA THR A 327 15.72 -1.83 5.31
C THR A 327 16.53 -0.58 5.02
N TRP A 328 15.92 0.44 4.43
CA TRP A 328 16.58 1.72 4.17
C TRP A 328 15.60 2.90 4.19
N SER A 329 16.13 4.11 4.06
CA SER A 329 15.36 5.34 3.95
C SER A 329 15.55 5.97 2.57
N ASP A 330 14.43 6.38 1.98
CA ASP A 330 14.34 7.10 0.71
C ASP A 330 14.09 8.61 0.90
N SER A 331 14.12 9.13 2.13
CA SER A 331 13.77 10.54 2.41
C SER A 331 14.66 11.61 1.76
N TYR A 332 15.79 11.24 1.15
CA TYR A 332 16.64 12.15 0.34
C TYR A 332 16.41 12.02 -1.17
N ILE A 333 15.46 11.18 -1.58
CA ILE A 333 15.06 11.00 -2.97
C ILE A 333 13.93 11.99 -3.27
N ALA A 334 14.26 13.02 -4.05
CA ALA A 334 13.33 14.11 -4.36
C ALA A 334 12.39 13.82 -5.55
N THR A 335 12.25 12.56 -5.98
CA THR A 335 11.37 12.22 -7.10
C THR A 335 10.54 10.98 -6.76
N PRO A 336 9.22 10.98 -7.04
CA PRO A 336 8.37 9.80 -6.88
C PRO A 336 8.61 8.76 -8.00
N CYS A 337 9.34 9.14 -9.05
CA CYS A 337 9.52 8.40 -10.30
C CYS A 337 10.56 7.28 -10.20
N ILE A 338 10.52 6.54 -9.08
CA ILE A 338 11.42 5.43 -8.78
C ILE A 338 10.86 4.13 -9.34
N LEU A 339 11.64 3.48 -10.19
CA LEU A 339 11.37 2.18 -10.78
C LEU A 339 11.59 1.06 -9.77
N THR A 340 12.74 1.09 -9.12
CA THR A 340 13.18 0.05 -8.19
C THR A 340 14.28 0.54 -7.27
N PHE A 341 14.58 -0.26 -6.25
CA PHE A 341 15.83 -0.19 -5.49
C PHE A 341 16.69 -1.40 -5.82
N GLU A 342 17.96 -1.17 -6.14
CA GLU A 342 18.94 -2.23 -6.35
C GLU A 342 19.70 -2.45 -5.06
N LEU A 343 19.45 -3.58 -4.42
CA LEU A 343 20.24 -4.09 -3.30
C LEU A 343 21.34 -4.97 -3.86
N GLU A 344 22.58 -4.67 -3.49
CA GLU A 344 23.75 -5.43 -3.87
C GLU A 344 24.49 -5.99 -2.66
N HIS A 345 25.10 -7.15 -2.85
CA HIS A 345 25.88 -7.86 -1.87
C HIS A 345 27.26 -8.23 -2.43
N SER A 346 28.28 -8.21 -1.58
CA SER A 346 29.61 -8.74 -1.86
C SER A 346 30.08 -9.58 -0.70
N THR A 347 30.65 -10.75 -0.98
CA THR A 347 31.29 -11.62 0.04
C THR A 347 32.79 -11.41 0.14
N GLN A 348 33.39 -10.59 -0.72
CA GLN A 348 34.85 -10.51 -0.87
C GLN A 348 35.47 -9.30 -0.18
N SER A 349 34.97 -8.09 -0.46
CA SER A 349 35.52 -6.86 0.12
C SER A 349 34.51 -5.72 0.09
N GLU A 350 34.78 -4.65 0.85
CA GLU A 350 34.02 -3.39 0.78
C GLU A 350 34.03 -2.78 -0.63
N GLY A 351 35.10 -3.00 -1.40
CA GLY A 351 35.22 -2.55 -2.80
C GLY A 351 34.48 -3.42 -3.82
N GLY A 352 33.92 -4.56 -3.40
CA GLY A 352 33.27 -5.53 -4.27
C GLY A 352 34.18 -6.73 -4.63
N PRO A 353 33.86 -7.45 -5.72
CA PRO A 353 32.77 -7.22 -6.67
C PRO A 353 31.39 -7.38 -6.02
N TYR A 354 30.41 -6.59 -6.49
CA TYR A 354 29.02 -6.59 -6.01
C TYR A 354 28.08 -7.26 -7.01
N THR A 355 27.07 -7.97 -6.51
CA THR A 355 25.99 -8.54 -7.32
C THR A 355 24.63 -8.11 -6.79
N ARG A 356 23.69 -7.80 -7.69
CA ARG A 356 22.30 -7.47 -7.33
C ARG A 356 21.59 -8.73 -6.84
N VAL A 357 20.97 -8.65 -5.65
CA VAL A 357 20.30 -9.82 -5.04
C VAL A 357 18.79 -9.83 -5.24
N ASN A 358 18.15 -8.67 -5.36
CA ASN A 358 16.72 -8.60 -5.66
C ASN A 358 16.48 -8.68 -7.18
N LYS A 359 15.90 -9.79 -7.64
CA LYS A 359 15.62 -10.04 -9.07
C LYS A 359 14.46 -9.19 -9.60
N ASN A 360 13.39 -9.10 -8.82
CA ASN A 360 12.22 -8.30 -9.18
C ASN A 360 12.42 -6.84 -8.79
N ASP A 361 11.73 -5.97 -9.51
CA ASP A 361 11.66 -4.57 -9.12
C ASP A 361 10.81 -4.41 -7.86
N ILE A 362 11.33 -3.63 -6.91
CA ILE A 362 10.72 -3.41 -5.61
C ILE A 362 10.51 -1.92 -5.39
N THR A 363 9.34 -1.57 -4.87
CA THR A 363 8.99 -0.18 -4.56
C THR A 363 9.07 0.13 -3.07
N PHE A 364 9.11 -0.89 -2.23
CA PHE A 364 9.26 -0.77 -0.79
C PHE A 364 10.72 -0.58 -0.39
N THR A 365 10.95 0.15 0.68
CA THR A 365 12.27 0.40 1.28
C THR A 365 12.75 -0.74 2.19
N SER A 366 12.37 -1.98 1.85
CA SER A 366 12.70 -3.18 2.59
C SER A 366 12.75 -4.40 1.68
N PHE A 367 13.71 -5.30 1.90
CA PHE A 367 13.85 -6.56 1.17
C PHE A 367 14.41 -7.66 2.08
N VAL A 368 13.91 -8.89 1.93
CA VAL A 368 14.47 -10.06 2.62
C VAL A 368 15.40 -10.78 1.66
N TYR A 369 16.70 -10.77 1.96
CA TYR A 369 17.71 -11.55 1.25
C TYR A 369 17.86 -12.92 1.92
N SER A 370 17.70 -13.99 1.13
CA SER A 370 17.79 -15.38 1.59
C SER A 370 18.84 -16.12 0.75
N THR A 371 19.81 -16.75 1.39
CA THR A 371 20.85 -17.56 0.74
C THR A 371 20.59 -19.05 0.88
N GLU A 372 21.18 -19.85 0.01
CA GLU A 372 21.24 -21.30 0.22
C GLU A 372 22.10 -21.62 1.45
N ALA A 373 21.93 -22.82 2.02
CA ALA A 373 22.71 -23.24 3.20
C ALA A 373 24.23 -23.29 2.95
N SER A 374 24.66 -23.45 1.69
CA SER A 374 26.06 -23.42 1.27
C SER A 374 26.62 -22.02 1.04
N GLU A 375 25.76 -21.01 1.01
CA GLU A 375 26.11 -19.62 0.76
C GLU A 375 26.06 -18.80 2.06
N THR A 376 26.70 -17.63 2.06
CA THR A 376 26.78 -16.78 3.25
C THR A 376 26.05 -15.45 3.06
N ILE A 377 25.30 -15.05 4.09
CA ILE A 377 24.74 -13.70 4.22
C ILE A 377 25.77 -12.70 4.79
N GLN A 378 26.96 -13.16 5.19
CA GLN A 378 28.03 -12.25 5.62
C GLN A 378 28.62 -11.49 4.44
N GLY A 379 29.14 -10.30 4.72
CA GLY A 379 29.78 -9.45 3.72
C GLY A 379 29.17 -8.05 3.67
N TRP A 380 29.32 -7.39 2.53
CA TRP A 380 29.06 -5.98 2.35
C TRP A 380 27.81 -5.73 1.54
N TYR A 381 26.96 -4.83 2.02
CA TYR A 381 25.68 -4.48 1.43
C TYR A 381 25.64 -3.01 1.05
N ARG A 382 25.01 -2.72 -0.08
CA ARG A 382 24.71 -1.35 -0.50
C ARG A 382 23.41 -1.30 -1.32
N VAL A 383 22.73 -0.17 -1.26
CA VAL A 383 21.45 0.05 -1.95
C VAL A 383 21.50 1.33 -2.77
N ARG A 384 20.93 1.33 -3.97
CA ARG A 384 20.63 2.56 -4.71
C ARG A 384 19.22 2.56 -5.27
N ALA A 385 18.66 3.73 -5.49
CA ALA A 385 17.42 3.88 -6.25
C ALA A 385 17.69 3.99 -7.75
N VAL A 386 16.76 3.52 -8.57
CA VAL A 386 16.79 3.64 -10.03
C VAL A 386 15.48 4.27 -10.48
N ASP A 387 15.56 5.34 -11.29
CA ASP A 387 14.37 6.01 -11.81
C ASP A 387 13.80 5.36 -13.09
N TYR A 388 12.68 5.88 -13.57
CA TYR A 388 12.03 5.41 -14.80
C TYR A 388 12.87 5.58 -16.08
N TRP A 389 13.92 6.41 -16.06
CA TRP A 389 14.88 6.58 -17.16
C TRP A 389 16.13 5.71 -16.97
N MET A 390 16.06 4.69 -16.10
CA MET A 390 17.15 3.77 -15.80
C MET A 390 18.41 4.48 -15.26
N ARG A 391 18.26 5.67 -14.67
CA ARG A 391 19.38 6.36 -14.01
C ARG A 391 19.48 5.87 -12.57
N GLY A 392 20.60 5.23 -12.25
CA GLY A 392 20.94 4.87 -10.89
C GLY A 392 21.40 6.10 -10.10
N GLY A 393 20.86 6.27 -8.89
CA GLY A 393 21.42 7.17 -7.89
C GLY A 393 22.76 6.66 -7.34
N VAL A 394 23.39 7.47 -6.50
CA VAL A 394 24.58 7.04 -5.76
C VAL A 394 24.19 5.94 -4.77
N TYR A 395 25.00 4.89 -4.66
CA TYR A 395 24.80 3.88 -3.62
C TYR A 395 24.88 4.49 -2.23
N SER A 396 24.15 3.88 -1.30
CA SER A 396 24.27 4.11 0.13
C SER A 396 25.70 3.93 0.61
N ASN A 397 25.97 4.35 1.85
CA ASN A 397 27.17 3.86 2.53
C ASN A 397 27.13 2.33 2.56
N VAL A 398 28.29 1.71 2.39
CA VAL A 398 28.44 0.26 2.48
C VAL A 398 28.29 -0.14 3.94
N ILE A 399 27.58 -1.24 4.19
CA ILE A 399 27.42 -1.81 5.53
C ILE A 399 27.92 -3.24 5.53
N HIS A 400 28.80 -3.56 6.48
CA HIS A 400 29.30 -4.90 6.68
C HIS A 400 28.41 -5.66 7.67
N TYR A 401 27.98 -6.85 7.29
CA TYR A 401 27.30 -7.80 8.14
C TYR A 401 28.23 -8.96 8.50
N THR A 402 28.30 -9.27 9.79
CA THR A 402 29.00 -10.42 10.33
C THR A 402 28.06 -11.10 11.32
N ALA A 403 27.93 -12.43 11.24
CA ALA A 403 26.97 -13.21 12.02
C ALA A 403 27.45 -13.46 13.45
#